data_AF-A0A3Q7SQL1-F1
#
_entry.id   AF-A0A3Q7SQL1-F1
#
_cell.length_a   1.000
_cell.length_b   1.000
_cell.length_c   1.000
_cell.angle_alpha   90.00
_cell.angle_beta   90.00
_cell.angle_gamma   90.00
#
_symmetry.space_group_name_H-M   'P 1'
#
loop_
_entity.id
_entity.type
_entity.pdbx_description
1 polymer ?
#
loop_
_entity_poly.entity_id
_entity_poly.type
_entity_poly.pdbx_seq_one_letter_code
_entity_poly.pdbx_strand_id
1 'polypeptide(L)'
;MRRAGNVRRAPWAPGCARGKMAEQVPKSVLFVCLGNICRSPIAEAVFRKLVTDQKLSDNWRIDSAATSTYEIGNPPDYRGQSCMKKHGIPMNHIARQVTKEDFATFDYILCMDESNLRDLTRKSNQVKNCRAKIELLGSYDPQNQLIIEDPYYGNESDFEAVYQQCLLQAELRATRGRMFRAHGL
;
A
#
# COMPACT_ATOMS: atom_id res chain seq x y z
N MET A 1 -26.48 71.03 14.80
CA MET A 1 -26.89 70.43 13.51
C MET A 1 -25.74 69.62 12.95
N ARG A 2 -26.04 68.39 12.53
CA ARG A 2 -25.11 67.34 12.07
C ARG A 2 -24.39 67.73 10.78
N ARG A 3 -23.15 67.23 10.57
CA ARG A 3 -22.75 66.52 9.34
C ARG A 3 -21.43 65.79 9.54
N ALA A 4 -21.51 64.47 9.40
CA ALA A 4 -20.42 63.51 9.47
C ALA A 4 -19.55 63.56 8.20
N GLY A 5 -18.23 63.56 8.38
CA GLY A 5 -17.24 63.43 7.33
C GLY A 5 -16.99 61.96 6.97
N ASN A 6 -17.37 61.64 5.76
CA ASN A 6 -17.39 60.36 5.07
C ASN A 6 -16.03 59.62 5.04
N VAL A 7 -15.93 58.46 5.70
CA VAL A 7 -14.81 57.51 5.55
C VAL A 7 -15.06 56.66 4.31
N ARG A 8 -14.23 56.82 3.27
CA ARG A 8 -14.29 55.98 2.06
C ARG A 8 -13.85 54.56 2.40
N ARG A 9 -14.79 53.60 2.37
CA ARG A 9 -14.52 52.15 2.38
C ARG A 9 -13.95 51.74 1.02
N ALA A 10 -12.80 51.08 1.03
CA ALA A 10 -12.31 50.35 -0.14
C ALA A 10 -13.21 49.12 -0.41
N PRO A 11 -13.44 48.74 -1.67
CA PRO A 11 -14.27 47.59 -2.00
C PRO A 11 -13.57 46.27 -1.68
N TRP A 12 -14.32 45.41 -1.01
CA TRP A 12 -14.03 44.01 -0.73
C TRP A 12 -13.85 43.23 -2.04
N ALA A 13 -12.69 42.58 -2.22
CA ALA A 13 -12.49 41.52 -3.19
C ALA A 13 -12.31 40.19 -2.44
N PRO A 14 -13.19 39.19 -2.58
CA PRO A 14 -12.89 37.84 -2.10
C PRO A 14 -12.04 37.14 -3.15
N GLY A 15 -10.72 37.30 -3.04
CA GLY A 15 -9.77 36.43 -3.72
C GLY A 15 -9.87 35.03 -3.12
N CYS A 16 -10.63 34.14 -3.76
CA CYS A 16 -10.61 32.72 -3.48
C CYS A 16 -9.21 32.19 -3.86
N ALA A 17 -8.30 32.19 -2.89
CA ALA A 17 -7.04 31.48 -2.99
C ALA A 17 -7.37 29.97 -2.99
N ARG A 18 -7.69 29.44 -4.17
CA ARG A 18 -7.56 28.01 -4.45
C ARG A 18 -6.08 27.69 -4.26
N GLY A 19 -5.73 27.22 -3.07
CA GLY A 19 -4.40 26.68 -2.80
C GLY A 19 -4.09 25.66 -3.87
N LYS A 20 -3.00 25.89 -4.61
CA LYS A 20 -2.44 24.88 -5.51
C LYS A 20 -2.16 23.65 -4.66
N MET A 21 -2.94 22.60 -4.82
CA MET A 21 -2.58 21.28 -4.31
C MET A 21 -1.22 20.97 -4.92
N ALA A 22 -0.17 20.94 -4.11
CA ALA A 22 1.16 20.55 -4.57
C ALA A 22 1.04 19.18 -5.24
N GLU A 23 1.46 19.10 -6.50
CA GLU A 23 1.51 17.85 -7.25
C GLU A 23 2.40 16.89 -6.46
N GLN A 24 1.79 15.88 -5.85
CA GLN A 24 2.51 14.91 -5.03
C GLN A 24 3.26 14.00 -5.98
N VAL A 25 4.59 13.90 -5.82
CA VAL A 25 5.40 12.95 -6.60
C VAL A 25 4.81 11.55 -6.40
N PRO A 26 4.49 10.81 -7.49
CA PRO A 26 3.94 9.47 -7.38
C PRO A 26 4.84 8.57 -6.53
N LYS A 27 4.26 7.93 -5.53
CA LYS A 27 4.93 6.97 -4.65
C LYS A 27 4.79 5.57 -5.24
N SER A 28 5.70 4.68 -4.87
CA SER A 28 5.68 3.31 -5.37
C SER A 28 5.86 2.29 -4.25
N VAL A 29 5.03 1.24 -4.26
CA VAL A 29 5.10 0.13 -3.30
C VAL A 29 5.02 -1.22 -4.01
N LEU A 30 5.91 -2.12 -3.62
CA LEU A 30 5.94 -3.51 -4.06
C LEU A 30 5.70 -4.43 -2.87
N PHE A 31 4.66 -5.25 -2.93
CA PHE A 31 4.39 -6.27 -1.91
C PHE A 31 5.08 -7.59 -2.25
N VAL A 32 5.77 -8.21 -1.30
CA VAL A 32 6.57 -9.41 -1.58
C VAL A 32 6.33 -10.52 -0.58
N CYS A 33 6.05 -11.72 -1.10
CA CYS A 33 6.09 -12.97 -0.33
C CYS A 33 6.93 -14.02 -1.06
N LEU A 34 6.94 -15.26 -0.57
CA LEU A 34 7.76 -16.33 -1.16
C LEU A 34 7.34 -16.65 -2.60
N GLY A 35 6.06 -16.96 -2.83
CA GLY A 35 5.52 -17.48 -4.10
C GLY A 35 4.70 -16.48 -4.91
N ASN A 36 4.31 -15.34 -4.35
CA ASN A 36 3.46 -14.34 -5.03
C ASN A 36 2.10 -14.85 -5.54
N ILE A 37 1.53 -15.84 -4.86
CA ILE A 37 0.18 -16.36 -5.15
C ILE A 37 -0.80 -16.20 -3.97
N CYS A 38 -0.32 -16.12 -2.72
CA CYS A 38 -1.18 -16.01 -1.54
C CYS A 38 -1.16 -14.58 -0.96
N ARG A 39 -0.16 -14.26 -0.14
CA ARG A 39 -0.13 -13.05 0.69
C ARG A 39 0.09 -11.75 -0.08
N SER A 40 1.11 -11.69 -0.95
CA SER A 40 1.43 -10.44 -1.66
C SER A 40 0.39 -9.98 -2.69
N PRO A 41 -0.29 -10.86 -3.44
CA PRO A 41 -1.43 -10.45 -4.26
C PRO A 41 -2.62 -9.92 -3.45
N ILE A 42 -2.89 -10.52 -2.28
CA ILE A 42 -3.92 -10.01 -1.35
C ILE A 42 -3.57 -8.60 -0.90
N ALA A 43 -2.35 -8.39 -0.39
CA ALA A 43 -1.90 -7.08 0.07
C ALA A 43 -1.94 -6.02 -1.04
N GLU A 44 -1.56 -6.39 -2.27
CA GLU A 44 -1.63 -5.51 -3.44
C GLU A 44 -3.06 -5.07 -3.76
N ALA A 45 -3.99 -6.03 -3.86
CA ALA A 45 -5.38 -5.75 -4.22
C ALA A 45 -6.09 -4.94 -3.12
N VAL A 46 -5.81 -5.25 -1.85
CA VAL A 46 -6.29 -4.48 -0.71
C VAL A 46 -5.77 -3.04 -0.76
N PHE A 47 -4.45 -2.85 -0.90
CA PHE A 47 -3.86 -1.51 -0.94
C PHE A 47 -4.36 -0.70 -2.14
N ARG A 48 -4.50 -1.35 -3.31
CA ARG A 48 -5.07 -0.74 -4.52
C ARG A 48 -6.49 -0.25 -4.28
N LYS A 49 -7.35 -1.09 -3.68
CA LYS A 49 -8.71 -0.67 -3.32
C LYS A 49 -8.71 0.52 -2.37
N LEU A 50 -7.91 0.49 -1.31
CA LEU A 50 -7.83 1.57 -0.32
C LEU A 50 -7.45 2.91 -0.95
N VAL A 51 -6.42 2.93 -1.82
CA VAL A 51 -6.02 4.18 -2.48
C VAL A 51 -7.04 4.63 -3.52
N THR A 52 -7.76 3.71 -4.18
CA THR A 52 -8.84 4.04 -5.11
C THR A 52 -10.02 4.68 -4.38
N ASP A 53 -10.47 4.09 -3.28
CA ASP A 53 -11.56 4.61 -2.46
C ASP A 53 -11.23 6.02 -1.92
N GLN A 54 -9.96 6.29 -1.65
CA GLN A 54 -9.46 7.60 -1.20
C GLN A 54 -9.13 8.58 -2.33
N LYS A 55 -9.33 8.21 -3.62
CA LYS A 55 -8.98 9.01 -4.80
C LYS A 55 -7.48 9.39 -4.85
N LEU A 56 -6.62 8.43 -4.50
CA LEU A 56 -5.17 8.56 -4.47
C LEU A 56 -4.46 7.64 -5.46
N SER A 57 -5.19 6.86 -6.28
CA SER A 57 -4.59 5.91 -7.22
C SER A 57 -3.55 6.53 -8.15
N ASP A 58 -3.78 7.74 -8.66
CA ASP A 58 -2.85 8.42 -9.57
C ASP A 58 -1.51 8.79 -8.90
N ASN A 59 -1.48 8.79 -7.57
CA ASN A 59 -0.27 9.06 -6.79
C ASN A 59 0.49 7.79 -6.41
N TRP A 60 0.06 6.61 -6.87
CA TRP A 60 0.64 5.33 -6.45
C TRP A 60 0.88 4.36 -7.61
N ARG A 61 2.13 3.93 -7.76
CA ARG A 61 2.49 2.70 -8.47
C ARG A 61 2.44 1.54 -7.49
N ILE A 62 1.62 0.53 -7.77
CA ILE A 62 1.35 -0.60 -6.87
C ILE A 62 1.52 -1.90 -7.66
N ASP A 63 2.27 -2.84 -7.09
CA ASP A 63 2.57 -4.14 -7.69
C ASP A 63 2.91 -5.17 -6.59
N SER A 64 3.02 -6.45 -6.96
CA SER A 64 3.51 -7.52 -6.08
C SER A 64 4.45 -8.50 -6.79
N ALA A 65 5.33 -9.14 -6.02
CA ALA A 65 6.34 -10.07 -6.54
C ALA A 65 6.71 -11.20 -5.54
N ALA A 66 7.47 -12.18 -6.05
CA ALA A 66 7.99 -13.34 -5.33
C ALA A 66 9.49 -13.20 -5.03
N THR A 67 9.95 -13.74 -3.91
CA THR A 67 11.40 -13.96 -3.70
C THR A 67 11.92 -15.17 -4.49
N SER A 68 11.07 -16.18 -4.68
CA SER A 68 11.35 -17.43 -5.40
C SER A 68 10.91 -17.40 -6.87
N THR A 69 11.08 -18.52 -7.57
CA THR A 69 10.66 -18.72 -8.96
C THR A 69 9.56 -19.77 -9.12
N TYR A 70 9.04 -20.33 -8.02
CA TYR A 70 8.21 -21.54 -8.06
C TYR A 70 6.90 -21.35 -8.85
N GLU A 71 6.28 -20.19 -8.72
CA GLU A 71 4.92 -19.94 -9.20
C GLU A 71 4.87 -18.93 -10.36
N ILE A 72 6.00 -18.62 -11.01
CA ILE A 72 6.02 -17.60 -12.06
C ILE A 72 5.01 -17.96 -13.17
N GLY A 73 4.14 -17.01 -13.51
CA GLY A 73 3.10 -17.17 -14.52
C GLY A 73 1.77 -17.69 -13.98
N ASN A 74 1.70 -18.13 -12.72
CA ASN A 74 0.46 -18.62 -12.13
C ASN A 74 -0.43 -17.46 -11.62
N PRO A 75 -1.77 -17.63 -11.66
CA PRO A 75 -2.67 -16.69 -11.00
C PRO A 75 -2.60 -16.83 -9.47
N PRO A 76 -3.20 -15.90 -8.70
CA PRO A 76 -3.32 -16.02 -7.25
C PRO A 76 -4.00 -17.34 -6.84
N ASP A 77 -3.71 -17.82 -5.64
CA ASP A 77 -4.34 -19.03 -5.08
C ASP A 77 -5.86 -18.88 -5.08
N TYR A 78 -6.57 -19.90 -5.56
CA TYR A 78 -8.03 -19.86 -5.69
C TYR A 78 -8.75 -19.62 -4.36
N ARG A 79 -8.19 -20.07 -3.22
CA ARG A 79 -8.73 -19.84 -1.88
C ARG A 79 -8.62 -18.37 -1.52
N GLY A 80 -7.47 -17.75 -1.83
CA GLY A 80 -7.27 -16.31 -1.72
C GLY A 80 -8.23 -15.53 -2.62
N GLN A 81 -8.41 -15.95 -3.87
CA GLN A 81 -9.38 -15.34 -4.79
C GLN A 81 -10.81 -15.43 -4.25
N SER A 82 -11.19 -16.57 -3.67
CA SER A 82 -12.49 -16.77 -3.04
C SER A 82 -12.70 -15.84 -1.86
N CYS A 83 -11.73 -15.74 -0.94
CA CYS A 83 -11.75 -14.78 0.17
C CYS A 83 -11.92 -13.34 -0.33
N MET A 84 -11.08 -12.91 -1.26
CA MET A 84 -11.11 -11.54 -1.79
C MET A 84 -12.43 -11.21 -2.52
N LYS A 85 -13.02 -12.19 -3.21
CA LYS A 85 -14.34 -12.06 -3.83
C LYS A 85 -15.46 -11.86 -2.80
N LYS A 86 -15.40 -12.52 -1.62
CA LYS A 86 -16.35 -12.29 -0.52
C LYS A 86 -16.33 -10.83 -0.04
N HIS A 87 -15.17 -10.17 -0.13
CA HIS A 87 -14.98 -8.75 0.22
C HIS A 87 -15.16 -7.78 -0.97
N GLY A 88 -15.58 -8.27 -2.14
CA GLY A 88 -15.79 -7.44 -3.33
C GLY A 88 -14.51 -6.87 -3.94
N ILE A 89 -13.35 -7.51 -3.69
CA ILE A 89 -12.04 -7.08 -4.19
C ILE A 89 -11.55 -8.09 -5.23
N PRO A 90 -11.60 -7.77 -6.54
CA PRO A 90 -11.04 -8.66 -7.54
C PRO A 90 -9.52 -8.66 -7.47
N MET A 91 -8.91 -9.84 -7.59
CA MET A 91 -7.46 -9.97 -7.81
C MET A 91 -7.22 -10.30 -9.28
N ASN A 92 -6.51 -9.41 -9.98
CA ASN A 92 -6.01 -9.67 -11.32
C ASN A 92 -4.50 -9.49 -11.30
N HIS A 93 -3.80 -10.57 -10.99
CA HIS A 93 -2.35 -10.60 -10.86
C HIS A 93 -1.80 -11.86 -11.52
N ILE A 94 -0.55 -11.82 -11.95
CA ILE A 94 0.20 -12.99 -12.41
C ILE A 94 1.52 -13.01 -11.67
N ALA A 95 1.79 -14.12 -11.01
CA ALA A 95 2.96 -14.24 -10.16
C ALA A 95 4.25 -13.99 -10.96
N ARG A 96 5.11 -13.13 -10.41
CA ARG A 96 6.40 -12.76 -11.00
C ARG A 96 7.49 -12.71 -9.94
N GLN A 97 8.74 -12.90 -10.33
CA GLN A 97 9.86 -12.75 -9.40
C GLN A 97 10.26 -11.27 -9.24
N VAL A 98 10.76 -10.92 -8.04
CA VAL A 98 11.45 -9.66 -7.80
C VAL A 98 12.73 -9.56 -8.61
N THR A 99 12.93 -8.43 -9.26
CA THR A 99 14.07 -8.13 -10.15
C THR A 99 15.02 -7.13 -9.48
N LYS A 100 16.22 -6.94 -10.05
CA LYS A 100 17.15 -5.89 -9.58
C LYS A 100 16.59 -4.49 -9.79
N GLU A 101 15.79 -4.30 -10.84
CA GLU A 101 15.15 -3.03 -11.17
C GLU A 101 14.07 -2.66 -10.16
N ASP A 102 13.38 -3.64 -9.58
CA ASP A 102 12.39 -3.39 -8.52
C ASP A 102 13.03 -2.65 -7.32
N PHE A 103 14.24 -3.06 -6.89
CA PHE A 103 14.96 -2.38 -5.81
C PHE A 103 15.40 -0.94 -6.15
N ALA A 104 15.55 -0.63 -7.44
CA ALA A 104 15.97 0.69 -7.92
C ALA A 104 14.78 1.63 -8.18
N THR A 105 13.62 1.08 -8.55
CA THR A 105 12.46 1.86 -9.03
C THR A 105 11.33 1.98 -8.02
N PHE A 106 11.23 1.08 -7.04
CA PHE A 106 10.25 1.20 -5.97
C PHE A 106 10.79 2.01 -4.79
N ASP A 107 9.92 2.80 -4.15
CA ASP A 107 10.24 3.52 -2.92
C ASP A 107 10.16 2.60 -1.70
N TYR A 108 9.22 1.64 -1.73
CA TYR A 108 8.98 0.70 -0.64
C TYR A 108 8.83 -0.71 -1.17
N ILE A 109 9.52 -1.65 -0.52
CA ILE A 109 9.30 -3.09 -0.68
C ILE A 109 8.81 -3.60 0.67
N LEU A 110 7.54 -4.01 0.72
CA LEU A 110 6.89 -4.47 1.95
C LEU A 110 6.71 -5.98 1.89
N CYS A 111 7.33 -6.68 2.83
CA CYS A 111 7.34 -8.14 2.87
C CYS A 111 6.56 -8.71 4.07
N MET A 112 6.21 -9.99 3.99
CA MET A 112 5.19 -10.57 4.87
C MET A 112 5.77 -11.22 6.13
N ASP A 113 6.97 -11.75 6.04
CA ASP A 113 7.64 -12.46 7.12
C ASP A 113 9.16 -12.21 7.12
N GLU A 114 9.83 -12.65 8.18
CA GLU A 114 11.28 -12.50 8.34
C GLU A 114 12.09 -13.23 7.28
N SER A 115 11.58 -14.35 6.76
CA SER A 115 12.27 -15.11 5.72
C SER A 115 12.32 -14.30 4.42
N ASN A 116 11.20 -13.66 4.06
CA ASN A 116 11.13 -12.74 2.93
C ASN A 116 12.05 -11.54 3.15
N LEU A 117 12.08 -10.97 4.36
CA LEU A 117 12.96 -9.85 4.69
C LEU A 117 14.44 -10.22 4.53
N ARG A 118 14.86 -11.38 5.06
CA ARG A 118 16.23 -11.89 4.91
C ARG A 118 16.59 -12.10 3.43
N ASP A 119 15.70 -12.71 2.65
CA ASP A 119 15.92 -12.96 1.23
C ASP A 119 16.05 -11.67 0.42
N LEU A 120 15.16 -10.70 0.68
CA LEU A 120 15.18 -9.39 0.04
C LEU A 120 16.41 -8.59 0.42
N THR A 121 16.83 -8.62 1.68
CA THR A 121 18.06 -7.97 2.15
C THR A 121 19.29 -8.58 1.48
N ARG A 122 19.34 -9.91 1.35
CA ARG A 122 20.43 -10.58 0.62
C ARG A 122 20.45 -10.17 -0.86
N LYS A 123 19.28 -10.08 -1.51
CA LYS A 123 19.17 -9.66 -2.92
C LYS A 123 19.51 -8.18 -3.10
N SER A 124 19.11 -7.31 -2.19
CA SER A 124 19.38 -5.87 -2.28
C SER A 124 20.86 -5.54 -2.17
N ASN A 125 21.62 -6.28 -1.35
CA ASN A 125 23.08 -6.16 -1.26
C ASN A 125 23.81 -6.47 -2.58
N GLN A 126 23.14 -7.10 -3.55
CA GLN A 126 23.67 -7.38 -4.88
C GLN A 126 23.31 -6.29 -5.92
N VAL A 127 22.58 -5.25 -5.51
CA VAL A 127 22.12 -4.14 -6.35
C VAL A 127 22.90 -2.89 -5.98
N LYS A 128 23.53 -2.24 -6.97
CA LYS A 128 24.35 -1.03 -6.73
C LYS A 128 23.54 0.18 -6.25
N ASN A 129 22.30 0.32 -6.73
CA ASN A 129 21.44 1.48 -6.50
C ASN A 129 20.12 1.05 -5.86
N CYS A 130 20.16 0.52 -4.64
CA CYS A 130 18.94 0.18 -3.90
C CYS A 130 18.30 1.48 -3.36
N ARG A 131 17.21 1.91 -4.00
CA ARG A 131 16.38 3.03 -3.54
C ARG A 131 15.35 2.58 -2.52
N ALA A 132 14.82 1.37 -2.71
CA ALA A 132 13.69 0.87 -1.94
C ALA A 132 14.00 0.74 -0.45
N LYS A 133 13.08 1.22 0.39
CA LYS A 133 13.04 0.88 1.81
C LYS A 133 12.39 -0.50 1.97
N ILE A 134 13.14 -1.47 2.50
CA ILE A 134 12.67 -2.85 2.69
C ILE A 134 12.21 -3.02 4.14
N GLU A 135 10.94 -3.34 4.35
CA GLU A 135 10.34 -3.45 5.69
C GLU A 135 9.31 -4.60 5.73
N LEU A 136 8.95 -5.01 6.94
CA LEU A 136 7.78 -5.88 7.15
C LEU A 136 6.50 -5.06 7.02
N LEU A 137 5.48 -5.58 6.34
CA LEU A 137 4.16 -4.97 6.31
C LEU A 137 3.57 -4.85 7.73
N GLY A 138 3.78 -5.88 8.56
CA GLY A 138 3.37 -5.91 9.96
C GLY A 138 4.04 -4.88 10.86
N SER A 139 5.14 -4.25 10.44
CA SER A 139 5.77 -3.15 11.20
C SER A 139 4.90 -1.89 11.28
N TYR A 140 3.82 -1.84 10.50
CA TYR A 140 2.84 -0.76 10.53
C TYR A 140 1.67 -1.02 11.47
N ASP A 141 1.56 -2.21 12.08
CA ASP A 141 0.52 -2.53 13.04
C ASP A 141 0.80 -1.91 14.42
N PRO A 142 -0.10 -1.10 15.01
CA PRO A 142 0.06 -0.59 16.38
C PRO A 142 0.12 -1.69 17.44
N GLN A 143 -0.39 -2.89 17.15
CA GLN A 143 -0.34 -4.04 18.06
C GLN A 143 0.94 -4.86 17.89
N ASN A 144 1.87 -4.45 17.03
CA ASN A 144 3.11 -5.16 16.71
C ASN A 144 2.88 -6.60 16.22
N GLN A 145 1.79 -6.91 15.50
CA GLN A 145 1.72 -8.17 14.74
C GLN A 145 2.61 -8.06 13.50
N LEU A 146 3.90 -8.32 13.70
CA LEU A 146 4.94 -8.11 12.69
C LEU A 146 4.84 -9.08 11.50
N ILE A 147 4.31 -10.28 11.73
CA ILE A 147 4.35 -11.39 10.79
C ILE A 147 2.95 -11.67 10.25
N ILE A 148 2.88 -11.76 8.92
CA ILE A 148 1.71 -12.26 8.21
C ILE A 148 2.00 -13.71 7.82
N GLU A 149 1.43 -14.62 8.59
CA GLU A 149 1.60 -16.07 8.45
C GLU A 149 1.21 -16.56 7.06
N ASP A 150 1.95 -17.55 6.54
CA ASP A 150 1.68 -18.10 5.21
C ASP A 150 0.45 -19.03 5.23
N PRO A 151 -0.66 -18.68 4.54
CA PRO A 151 -1.87 -19.49 4.57
C PRO A 151 -1.79 -20.69 3.62
N TYR A 152 -0.68 -20.89 2.90
CA TYR A 152 -0.57 -21.89 1.83
C TYR A 152 -0.93 -23.32 2.28
N TYR A 153 -0.45 -23.73 3.46
CA TYR A 153 -0.78 -25.03 4.08
C TYR A 153 -1.98 -24.98 5.03
N GLY A 154 -2.63 -23.83 5.12
CA GLY A 154 -3.78 -23.59 5.98
C GLY A 154 -5.12 -23.79 5.28
N ASN A 155 -6.16 -23.24 5.90
CA ASN A 155 -7.55 -23.30 5.48
C ASN A 155 -8.13 -21.90 5.17
N GLU A 156 -9.42 -21.82 4.82
CA GLU A 156 -10.05 -20.53 4.47
C GLU A 156 -9.96 -19.46 5.57
N SER A 157 -9.97 -19.84 6.85
CA SER A 157 -9.83 -18.89 7.96
C SER A 157 -8.47 -18.20 7.96
N ASP A 158 -7.43 -18.89 7.50
CA ASP A 158 -6.07 -18.37 7.47
C ASP A 158 -5.93 -17.32 6.35
N PHE A 159 -6.61 -17.53 5.22
CA PHE A 159 -6.72 -16.50 4.17
C PHE A 159 -7.49 -15.26 4.64
N GLU A 160 -8.56 -15.46 5.42
CA GLU A 160 -9.29 -14.34 6.02
C GLU A 160 -8.42 -13.56 7.02
N ALA A 161 -7.64 -14.25 7.87
CA ALA A 161 -6.72 -13.60 8.80
C ALA A 161 -5.66 -12.75 8.06
N VAL A 162 -5.09 -13.29 6.98
CA VAL A 162 -4.16 -12.55 6.11
C VAL A 162 -4.83 -11.32 5.50
N TYR A 163 -6.06 -11.44 5.01
CA TYR A 163 -6.81 -10.30 4.48
C TYR A 163 -6.99 -9.19 5.53
N GLN A 164 -7.43 -9.54 6.75
CA GLN A 164 -7.66 -8.58 7.83
C GLN A 164 -6.37 -7.86 8.25
N GLN A 165 -5.26 -8.60 8.39
CA GLN A 165 -3.96 -8.01 8.67
C GLN A 165 -3.50 -7.09 7.54
N CYS A 166 -3.62 -7.53 6.28
CA CYS A 166 -3.29 -6.71 5.12
C CYS A 166 -4.11 -5.42 5.09
N LEU A 167 -5.42 -5.48 5.35
CA LEU A 167 -6.32 -4.32 5.37
C LEU A 167 -5.86 -3.27 6.38
N LEU A 168 -5.70 -3.68 7.64
CA LEU A 168 -5.28 -2.80 8.73
C LEU A 168 -3.91 -2.15 8.43
N GLN A 169 -2.93 -2.98 8.07
CA GLN A 169 -1.54 -2.53 7.92
C GLN A 169 -1.34 -1.69 6.64
N ALA A 170 -2.02 -2.03 5.55
CA ALA A 170 -2.04 -1.27 4.31
C ALA A 170 -2.69 0.11 4.50
N GLU A 171 -3.79 0.18 5.24
CA GLU A 171 -4.47 1.43 5.54
C GLU A 171 -3.59 2.37 6.37
N LEU A 172 -2.95 1.85 7.42
CA LEU A 172 -2.01 2.61 8.23
C LEU A 172 -0.80 3.09 7.42
N ARG A 173 -0.35 2.28 6.46
CA ARG A 173 0.70 2.70 5.52
C ARG A 173 0.25 3.82 4.58
N ALA A 174 -0.94 3.73 4.01
CA ALA A 174 -1.48 4.73 3.09
C ALA A 174 -1.73 6.08 3.79
N THR A 175 -2.13 6.02 5.06
CA THR A 175 -2.47 7.18 5.89
C THR A 175 -1.29 7.74 6.68
N ARG A 176 -0.14 7.06 6.78
CA ARG A 176 1.07 7.59 7.45
C ARG A 176 1.49 8.92 6.78
N GLY A 177 1.18 10.04 7.44
CA GLY A 177 1.33 11.42 6.95
C GLY A 177 0.04 12.25 6.88
N ARG A 178 -1.13 11.60 6.95
CA ARG A 178 -2.46 12.20 7.16
C ARG A 178 -3.10 11.47 8.34
N MET A 179 -3.04 12.08 9.52
CA MET A 179 -3.79 11.62 10.70
C MET A 179 -5.28 11.67 10.34
N PHE A 180 -5.84 10.57 9.82
CA PHE A 180 -7.27 10.47 9.58
C PHE A 180 -7.94 10.33 10.93
N ARG A 181 -8.78 11.32 11.25
CA ARG A 181 -9.76 11.20 12.31
C ARG A 181 -10.61 10.00 11.94
N ALA A 182 -10.58 8.97 12.77
CA ALA A 182 -11.54 7.89 12.73
C ALA A 182 -12.94 8.51 12.61
N HIS A 183 -13.65 8.21 11.51
CA HIS A 183 -15.09 8.39 11.51
C HIS A 183 -15.65 7.32 12.43
N GLY A 184 -16.02 7.76 13.63
CA GLY A 184 -16.80 6.97 14.56
C GLY A 184 -18.12 6.54 13.92
N LEU A 185 -18.42 5.27 14.11
CA LEU A 185 -19.79 4.81 14.33
C LEU A 185 -20.14 5.08 15.80
#